data_AF-A0A3C1GQZ5-F1
#
_entry.id   AF-A0A3C1GQZ5-F1
#
_cell.length_a   1.000
_cell.length_b   1.000
_cell.length_c   1.000
_cell.angle_alpha   90.00
_cell.angle_beta   90.00
_cell.angle_gamma   90.00
#
_symmetry.space_group_name_H-M   'P 1'
#
loop_
_entity.id
_entity.type
_entity.pdbx_description
1 polymer ?
#
loop_
_entity_poly.entity_id
_entity_poly.type
_entity_poly.pdbx_seq_one_letter_code
_entity_poly.pdbx_strand_id
1 'polypeptide(L)'
;MNPVLKSWRLSSLLLGLSAIMALAGCSNIPSVNTPDDAAIHTVEYGKQIPSDNPFTKCPPYNSEQTMCTMQYDPVCVKTKTDSGFDYRTAGNACSACGTATAIGYTKGQCS
;
A
#
# COMPACT_ATOMS: atom_id res chain seq x y z
N MET A 1 -6.97 -62.04 5.72
CA MET A 1 -7.63 -61.41 6.89
C MET A 1 -8.66 -60.42 6.37
N ASN A 2 -9.84 -60.43 6.99
CA ASN A 2 -10.93 -59.46 6.95
C ASN A 2 -11.66 -59.18 5.61
N PRO A 3 -12.98 -58.86 5.67
CA PRO A 3 -13.87 -59.00 4.52
C PRO A 3 -14.34 -57.68 3.91
N VAL A 4 -14.89 -57.80 2.71
CA VAL A 4 -15.83 -56.85 2.09
C VAL A 4 -17.03 -56.59 3.02
N LEU A 5 -17.71 -55.46 2.83
CA LEU A 5 -19.11 -55.19 3.24
C LEU A 5 -19.34 -54.64 4.66
N LYS A 6 -19.39 -53.29 4.80
CA LYS A 6 -20.59 -52.60 5.34
C LYS A 6 -20.58 -51.07 5.25
N SER A 7 -21.80 -50.54 5.06
CA SER A 7 -22.27 -49.22 5.50
C SER A 7 -21.73 -47.96 4.81
N TRP A 8 -22.05 -47.84 3.52
CA TRP A 8 -22.59 -46.56 3.03
C TRP A 8 -23.85 -46.22 3.85
N ARG A 9 -24.01 -44.94 4.25
CA ARG A 9 -25.15 -44.28 4.93
C ARG A 9 -24.96 -44.09 6.44
N LEU A 10 -25.57 -42.99 6.91
CA LEU A 10 -25.57 -42.39 8.26
C LEU A 10 -24.22 -41.72 8.61
N SER A 11 -24.15 -40.43 8.99
CA SER A 11 -25.22 -39.50 9.38
C SER A 11 -25.01 -38.08 8.85
N SER A 12 -26.09 -37.46 8.38
CA SER A 12 -26.27 -36.00 8.30
C SER A 12 -26.41 -35.38 9.70
N LEU A 13 -26.55 -34.04 9.80
CA LEU A 13 -26.83 -33.24 11.01
C LEU A 13 -25.62 -33.10 11.96
N LEU A 14 -25.28 -31.94 12.56
CA LEU A 14 -25.68 -30.53 12.36
C LEU A 14 -24.35 -29.69 12.26
N LEU A 15 -24.25 -28.35 12.38
CA LEU A 15 -25.18 -27.24 12.63
C LEU A 15 -24.57 -25.95 12.04
N GLY A 16 -25.36 -25.09 11.38
CA GLY A 16 -24.91 -23.77 10.94
C GLY A 16 -25.21 -22.70 11.99
N LEU A 17 -24.21 -21.92 12.40
CA LEU A 17 -24.40 -20.65 13.14
C LEU A 17 -23.75 -19.50 12.36
N SER A 18 -24.56 -18.80 11.56
CA SER A 18 -24.19 -17.52 10.97
C SER A 18 -24.55 -16.39 11.94
N ALA A 19 -23.58 -15.90 12.71
CA ALA A 19 -23.72 -14.69 13.51
C ALA A 19 -23.21 -13.47 12.72
N ILE A 20 -24.09 -12.82 11.97
CA ILE A 20 -23.77 -11.59 11.23
C ILE A 20 -23.84 -10.41 12.22
N MET A 21 -22.70 -9.98 12.75
CA MET A 21 -22.59 -8.74 13.53
C MET A 21 -22.39 -7.55 12.59
N ALA A 22 -23.49 -6.93 12.17
CA ALA A 22 -23.47 -5.68 11.42
C ALA A 22 -23.37 -4.48 12.39
N LEU A 23 -22.16 -3.97 12.64
CA LEU A 23 -21.98 -2.67 13.30
C LEU A 23 -21.95 -1.56 12.25
N ALA A 24 -23.10 -0.92 12.03
CA ALA A 24 -23.19 0.34 11.30
C ALA A 24 -22.75 1.51 12.20
N GLY A 25 -21.43 1.74 12.30
CA GLY A 25 -20.85 2.85 13.05
C GLY A 25 -20.57 4.07 12.18
N CYS A 26 -21.57 4.94 11.98
CA CYS A 26 -21.38 6.23 11.31
C CYS A 26 -21.02 7.34 12.33
N SER A 27 -19.74 7.51 12.62
CA SER A 27 -19.25 8.65 13.42
C SER A 27 -18.95 9.84 12.52
N ASN A 28 -19.77 10.90 12.61
CA ASN A 28 -19.45 12.20 12.01
C ASN A 28 -18.30 12.85 12.79
N ILE A 29 -17.16 13.08 12.14
CA ILE A 29 -16.04 13.85 12.70
C ILE A 29 -16.15 15.30 12.17
N PRO A 30 -16.28 16.32 13.03
CA PRO A 30 -16.21 17.71 12.60
C PRO A 30 -14.83 18.04 12.01
N SER A 31 -14.81 18.67 10.84
CA SER A 31 -13.58 19.18 10.23
C SER A 31 -13.02 20.34 11.05
N VAL A 32 -11.92 20.08 11.78
CA VAL A 32 -11.11 21.13 12.39
C VAL A 32 -10.08 21.59 11.36
N ASN A 33 -10.33 22.76 10.77
CA ASN A 33 -9.35 23.45 9.96
C ASN A 33 -8.42 24.26 10.87
N THR A 34 -7.20 23.79 11.08
CA THR A 34 -6.10 24.59 11.67
C THR A 34 -4.86 24.38 10.81
N PRO A 35 -4.29 25.44 10.19
CA PRO A 35 -3.08 25.33 9.38
C PRO A 35 -1.89 24.80 10.16
N ASP A 36 -1.11 23.94 9.51
CA ASP A 36 0.13 23.39 10.05
C ASP A 36 1.21 24.48 10.17
N ASP A 37 1.70 24.71 11.39
CA ASP A 37 3.03 25.29 11.62
C ASP A 37 3.99 24.16 12.04
N ALA A 38 4.41 23.39 11.04
CA ALA A 38 5.40 22.33 11.17
C ALA A 38 6.64 22.71 10.35
N ALA A 39 7.77 22.88 11.03
CA ALA A 39 8.98 23.46 10.47
C ALA A 39 9.51 22.67 9.25
N ILE A 40 9.76 23.41 8.15
CA ILE A 40 10.31 22.86 6.91
C ILE A 40 11.79 22.55 7.10
N HIS A 41 12.14 21.26 7.06
CA HIS A 41 13.52 20.85 6.79
C HIS A 41 13.83 21.07 5.30
N THR A 42 14.55 22.15 5.00
CA THR A 42 14.95 22.50 3.64
C THR A 42 15.95 21.48 3.10
N VAL A 43 15.53 20.63 2.16
CA VAL A 43 16.44 19.87 1.31
C VAL A 43 16.57 20.63 -0.02
N GLU A 44 17.77 21.14 -0.30
CA GLU A 44 18.04 21.82 -1.57
C GLU A 44 17.91 20.81 -2.73
N TYR A 45 17.01 21.07 -3.67
CA TYR A 45 16.93 20.32 -4.92
C TYR A 45 16.87 21.28 -6.11
N GLY A 46 17.85 21.15 -7.00
CA GLY A 46 18.06 22.09 -8.10
C GLY A 46 16.91 22.13 -9.10
N LYS A 47 16.44 23.36 -9.35
CA LYS A 47 15.85 23.90 -10.60
C LYS A 47 15.12 22.88 -11.51
N GLN A 48 13.79 22.87 -11.38
CA GLN A 48 12.86 22.05 -12.16
C GLN A 48 12.85 22.38 -13.67
N ILE A 49 12.51 21.38 -14.49
CA ILE A 49 11.99 21.54 -15.86
C ILE A 49 10.50 21.15 -15.83
N PRO A 50 9.58 21.90 -16.49
CA PRO A 50 8.16 21.55 -16.49
C PRO A 50 7.90 20.31 -17.35
N SER A 51 7.79 19.16 -16.70
CA SER A 51 7.01 18.01 -17.16
C SER A 51 5.77 17.97 -16.29
N ASP A 52 4.58 17.75 -16.86
CA ASP A 52 3.32 17.75 -16.09
C ASP A 52 3.31 16.70 -14.96
N ASN A 53 4.18 15.69 -15.06
CA ASN A 53 4.67 14.92 -13.91
C ASN A 53 6.19 14.69 -14.04
N PRO A 54 7.06 15.31 -13.21
CA PRO A 54 8.49 15.03 -13.22
C PRO A 54 8.79 13.69 -12.52
N PHE A 55 9.81 12.97 -12.99
CA PHE A 55 10.30 11.75 -12.35
C PHE A 55 11.24 12.09 -11.20
N THR A 56 10.84 11.76 -9.98
CA THR A 56 11.66 11.93 -8.76
C THR A 56 12.45 10.66 -8.49
N LYS A 57 13.78 10.77 -8.43
CA LYS A 57 14.66 9.64 -8.11
C LYS A 57 14.59 9.30 -6.61
N CYS A 58 14.58 8.01 -6.28
CA CYS A 58 14.67 7.56 -4.88
C CYS A 58 16.07 7.83 -4.29
N PRO A 59 16.15 8.13 -2.97
CA PRO A 59 17.42 8.12 -2.25
C PRO A 59 18.00 6.70 -2.16
N PRO A 60 19.26 6.53 -1.74
CA PRO A 60 19.80 5.22 -1.37
C PRO A 60 18.89 4.53 -0.34
N TYR A 61 18.54 3.27 -0.59
CA TYR A 61 17.64 2.53 0.28
C TYR A 61 18.25 2.27 1.66
N ASN A 62 17.50 2.59 2.71
CA ASN A 62 17.84 2.29 4.10
C ASN A 62 16.58 1.84 4.85
N SER A 63 16.49 0.53 5.16
CA SER A 63 15.36 -0.06 5.89
C SER A 63 15.18 0.54 7.27
N GLU A 64 16.28 0.76 8.00
CA GLU A 64 16.28 1.16 9.41
C GLU A 64 15.82 2.62 9.63
N GLN A 65 15.73 3.40 8.55
CA GLN A 65 15.35 4.82 8.58
C GLN A 65 14.06 5.12 7.80
N THR A 66 13.46 4.13 7.14
CA THR A 66 12.26 4.34 6.33
C THR A 66 11.00 4.10 7.16
N MET A 67 10.46 5.18 7.72
CA MET A 67 9.15 5.20 8.40
C MET A 67 8.20 6.12 7.64
N CYS A 68 7.10 5.57 7.13
CA CYS A 68 6.15 6.30 6.29
C CYS A 68 4.78 6.46 6.96
N THR A 69 4.12 7.58 6.71
CA THR A 69 2.74 7.80 7.14
C THR A 69 1.77 6.93 6.33
N MET A 70 0.57 6.70 6.88
CA MET A 70 -0.53 6.03 6.17
C MET A 70 -1.35 6.99 5.29
N GLN A 71 -0.89 8.23 5.08
CA GLN A 71 -1.58 9.18 4.20
C GLN A 71 -1.52 8.69 2.75
N TYR A 72 -2.66 8.80 2.05
CA TYR A 72 -2.76 8.47 0.63
C TYR A 72 -2.50 9.73 -0.21
N ASP A 73 -1.43 9.71 -0.99
CA ASP A 73 -1.04 10.68 -2.04
C ASP A 73 -0.31 9.90 -3.14
N PRO A 74 -1.04 9.19 -4.01
CA PRO A 74 -0.48 8.07 -4.76
C PRO A 74 0.55 8.48 -5.81
N VAL A 75 1.55 7.61 -5.97
CA VAL A 75 2.64 7.78 -6.93
C VAL A 75 2.91 6.49 -7.70
N CYS A 76 3.31 6.60 -8.97
CA CYS A 76 3.65 5.46 -9.82
C CYS A 76 5.17 5.23 -9.73
N VAL A 77 5.54 4.09 -9.12
CA VAL A 77 6.93 3.74 -8.80
C VAL A 77 7.54 2.91 -9.90
N LYS A 78 8.73 3.30 -10.36
CA LYS A 78 9.56 2.50 -11.25
C LYS A 78 10.54 1.65 -10.43
N THR A 79 10.40 0.34 -10.57
CA THR A 79 11.18 -0.69 -9.85
C THR A 79 12.11 -1.40 -10.84
N LYS A 80 13.35 -1.70 -10.46
CA LYS A 80 14.27 -2.51 -11.26
C LYS A 80 14.00 -4.00 -11.03
N THR A 81 13.98 -4.78 -12.10
CA THR A 81 13.93 -6.24 -12.07
C THR A 81 15.02 -6.84 -12.96
N ASP A 82 15.23 -8.15 -12.87
CA ASP A 82 16.29 -8.85 -13.62
C ASP A 82 16.11 -8.76 -15.14
N SER A 83 14.85 -8.62 -15.59
CA SER A 83 14.46 -8.50 -17.01
C SER A 83 14.21 -7.06 -17.47
N GLY A 84 14.22 -6.06 -16.58
CA GLY A 84 13.99 -4.66 -16.95
C GLY A 84 13.44 -3.78 -15.83
N PHE A 85 12.22 -3.28 -16.04
CA PHE A 85 11.54 -2.37 -15.11
C PHE A 85 10.06 -2.70 -14.98
N ASP A 86 9.59 -2.75 -13.73
CA ASP A 86 8.17 -2.86 -13.39
C ASP A 86 7.64 -1.54 -12.81
N TYR A 87 6.34 -1.31 -13.00
CA TYR A 87 5.63 -0.14 -12.52
C TYR A 87 4.52 -0.55 -11.55
N ARG A 88 4.43 0.12 -10.39
CA ARG A 88 3.38 -0.12 -9.40
C ARG A 88 2.96 1.16 -8.69
N THR A 89 1.68 1.28 -8.38
CA THR A 89 1.17 2.37 -7.54
C THR A 89 1.60 2.15 -6.09
N ALA A 90 2.26 3.13 -5.48
CA ALA A 90 2.49 3.20 -4.04
C ALA A 90 1.51 4.20 -3.41
N GLY A 91 1.20 4.00 -2.11
CA GLY A 91 0.24 4.83 -1.39
C GLY A 91 0.71 6.28 -1.19
N ASN A 92 2.03 6.49 -1.10
CA ASN A 92 2.65 7.83 -1.05
C ASN A 92 4.13 7.81 -1.47
N ALA A 93 4.68 8.99 -1.70
CA ALA A 93 6.09 9.21 -2.07
C ALA A 93 7.13 8.57 -1.13
N CYS A 94 6.82 8.44 0.17
CA CYS A 94 7.71 7.75 1.12
C CYS A 94 7.71 6.23 0.86
N SER A 95 6.52 5.62 0.86
CA SER A 95 6.35 4.17 0.62
C SER A 95 6.88 3.72 -0.75
N ALA A 96 6.92 4.63 -1.74
CA ALA A 96 7.50 4.38 -3.06
C ALA A 96 8.97 3.96 -3.03
N CYS A 97 9.78 4.56 -2.15
CA CYS A 97 11.21 4.30 -2.05
C CYS A 97 11.56 3.29 -0.94
N GLY A 98 10.55 2.66 -0.32
CA GLY A 98 10.71 1.66 0.75
C GLY A 98 11.21 0.28 0.31
N THR A 99 11.84 0.15 -0.85
CA THR A 99 12.43 -1.11 -1.34
C THR A 99 13.72 -0.85 -2.10
N ALA A 100 14.75 -1.69 -1.90
CA ALA A 100 16.07 -1.57 -2.56
C ALA A 100 16.03 -1.54 -4.10
N THR A 101 14.97 -2.08 -4.70
CA THR A 101 14.75 -2.12 -6.15
C THR A 101 14.06 -0.87 -6.70
N ALA A 102 13.54 0.04 -5.86
CA ALA A 102 12.88 1.26 -6.30
C ALA A 102 13.90 2.28 -6.82
N ILE A 103 13.69 2.78 -8.05
CA ILE A 103 14.59 3.73 -8.72
C ILE A 103 14.08 5.17 -8.53
N GLY A 104 12.77 5.33 -8.48
CA GLY A 104 12.08 6.61 -8.42
C GLY A 104 10.60 6.48 -8.74
N TYR A 105 9.89 7.59 -8.76
CA TYR A 105 8.44 7.64 -8.97
C TYR A 105 8.01 8.90 -9.72
N THR A 106 6.81 8.87 -10.31
CA THR A 106 6.08 10.05 -10.79
C THR A 106 4.83 10.26 -9.93
N LYS A 107 4.31 11.49 -9.86
CA LYS A 107 3.02 11.74 -9.20
C LYS A 107 1.86 11.06 -9.95
N GLY A 108 0.81 10.71 -9.21
CA GLY A 108 -0.36 10.00 -9.71
C GLY A 108 -0.21 8.47 -9.68
N GLN A 109 -1.33 7.75 -9.76
CA GLN A 109 -1.34 6.30 -9.88
C GLN A 109 -0.77 5.86 -11.24
N CYS A 110 -0.30 4.62 -11.36
CA CYS A 110 0.02 4.05 -12.67
C CYS A 110 -1.25 3.87 -13.52
N SER A 111 -1.11 4.01 -14.84
CA SER A 111 -2.16 3.85 -15.86
C SER A 111 -2.36 2.39 -16.29
#